data_AF-A0A3M1D2G3-F1
#
_entry.id   AF-A0A3M1D2G3-F1
#
_cell.length_a   1.000
_cell.length_b   1.000
_cell.length_c   1.000
_cell.angle_alpha   90.00
_cell.angle_beta   90.00
_cell.angle_gamma   90.00
#
_symmetry.space_group_name_H-M   'P 1'
#
loop_
_entity.id
_entity.type
_entity.pdbx_description
1 polymer ?
#
loop_
_entity_poly.entity_id
_entity_poly.type
_entity_poly.pdbx_seq_one_letter_code
_entity_poly.pdbx_strand_id
1 'polypeptide(L)'
;MHGALHGGEGQAYLLRTASGEVRSTLRTCGVPMVGVGRRSSLETPMMRASEQSPRMFQSDFIDLFSRTPWWTVPLLWIPGTIAFFAIGLHRGVGVVPSIGLWLTGYVLWGLTEYVLHRTAFHWVPDTSWGERYHFFVHGVHHQWHWDKYRLVMPPAVSLTLCVVFMALFRAAFGPLLMWPLFSGFVFGYCVYDCMHYAQHHSRIRWKWFVKLKAHHMSHHHNKKYQDLRFGVSTMFWDRVFGTMEPRER
;
A
#
# COMPACT_ATOMS: atom_id res chain seq x y z
N MET A 1 7.04 40.57 -6.45
CA MET A 1 6.91 40.39 -4.98
C MET A 1 5.83 39.34 -4.74
N HIS A 2 6.24 38.14 -4.34
CA HIS A 2 5.37 37.00 -4.05
C HIS A 2 4.77 37.13 -2.64
N GLY A 3 3.46 36.94 -2.51
CA GLY A 3 2.73 36.76 -1.26
C GLY A 3 2.41 35.28 -1.03
N ALA A 4 2.60 34.84 0.22
CA ALA A 4 2.74 33.47 0.67
C ALA A 4 1.44 32.65 0.66
N LEU A 5 1.61 31.33 0.47
CA LEU A 5 0.61 30.29 0.65
C LEU A 5 0.43 29.96 2.13
N HIS A 6 -0.81 29.93 2.59
CA HIS A 6 -1.21 29.36 3.88
C HIS A 6 -0.98 27.84 3.90
N GLY A 7 -0.13 27.37 4.81
CA GLY A 7 0.02 25.96 5.18
C GLY A 7 -0.72 25.68 6.47
N GLY A 8 -1.62 24.70 6.44
CA GLY A 8 -2.54 24.34 7.52
C GLY A 8 -1.85 23.76 8.76
N GLU A 9 -2.37 24.17 9.91
CA GLU A 9 -2.04 23.64 11.23
C GLU A 9 -2.50 22.17 11.33
N GLY A 10 -1.57 21.27 11.66
CA GLY A 10 -1.89 19.89 12.01
C GLY A 10 -2.60 19.84 13.36
N GLN A 11 -3.80 19.27 13.39
CA GLN A 11 -4.51 18.98 14.63
C GLN A 11 -3.74 17.92 15.43
N ALA A 12 -3.22 18.32 16.60
CA ALA A 12 -2.69 17.40 17.59
C ALA A 12 -3.85 16.73 18.35
N TYR A 13 -3.83 15.39 18.43
CA TYR A 13 -4.73 14.62 19.28
C TYR A 13 -4.40 14.90 20.76
N LEU A 14 -5.34 15.50 21.48
CA LEU A 14 -5.27 15.71 22.93
C LEU A 14 -5.83 14.48 23.66
N LEU A 15 -4.95 13.69 24.29
CA LEU A 15 -5.36 12.72 25.30
C LEU A 15 -5.62 13.47 26.61
N ARG A 16 -6.89 13.54 27.04
CA ARG A 16 -7.30 14.07 28.35
C ARG A 16 -6.91 13.07 29.45
N THR A 17 -6.14 13.50 30.43
CA THR A 17 -5.97 12.79 31.70
C THR A 17 -6.98 13.28 32.75
N ALA A 18 -7.34 12.40 33.68
CA ALA A 18 -8.49 12.51 34.59
C ALA A 18 -8.35 13.52 35.76
N SER A 19 -7.47 14.52 35.68
CA SER A 19 -7.20 15.43 36.80
C SER A 19 -7.44 16.93 36.53
N GLY A 20 -8.05 17.31 35.41
CA GLY A 20 -8.65 18.65 35.25
C GLY A 20 -7.70 19.87 35.33
N GLU A 21 -6.38 19.70 35.32
CA GLU A 21 -5.41 20.80 35.34
C GLU A 21 -4.72 20.98 33.99
N VAL A 22 -4.84 22.19 33.41
CA VAL A 22 -4.07 22.64 32.26
C VAL A 22 -2.71 23.15 32.76
N ARG A 23 -1.66 22.34 32.61
CA ARG A 23 -0.26 22.79 32.73
C ARG A 23 0.43 22.67 31.37
N SER A 24 0.87 23.81 30.82
CA SER A 24 1.74 23.84 29.65
C SER A 24 3.18 23.48 30.04
N THR A 25 3.51 22.20 30.02
CA THR A 25 4.91 21.76 30.09
C THR A 25 5.47 21.62 28.68
N LEU A 26 5.85 22.75 28.07
CA LEU A 26 6.83 22.74 26.99
C LEU A 26 8.20 22.41 27.59
N ARG A 27 8.49 21.11 27.75
CA ARG A 27 9.88 20.65 27.74
C ARG A 27 10.24 20.31 26.31
N THR A 28 10.77 21.29 25.60
CA THR A 28 11.56 21.06 24.40
C THR A 28 12.75 20.19 24.81
N CYS A 29 12.73 18.91 24.45
CA CYS A 29 13.97 18.16 24.33
C CYS A 29 14.74 18.81 23.17
N GLY A 30 15.63 19.75 23.52
CA GLY A 30 16.53 20.39 22.58
C GLY A 30 17.43 19.35 21.93
N VAL A 31 17.06 18.91 20.73
CA VAL A 31 18.03 18.41 19.76
C VAL A 31 18.63 19.66 19.12
N PRO A 32 19.96 19.86 19.17
CA PRO A 32 20.57 20.97 18.47
C PRO A 32 20.29 20.81 16.97
N MET A 33 19.59 21.77 16.37
CA MET A 33 19.56 21.96 14.92
C MET A 33 20.98 22.29 14.49
N VAL A 34 21.74 21.26 14.08
CA VAL A 34 23.06 21.44 13.47
C VAL A 34 22.87 22.31 12.24
N GLY A 35 23.57 23.44 12.20
CA GLY A 35 23.51 24.42 11.13
C GLY A 35 23.67 23.76 9.77
N VAL A 36 22.70 24.02 8.89
CA VAL A 36 22.76 23.64 7.47
C VAL A 36 23.82 24.52 6.81
N GLY A 37 25.07 24.09 6.89
CA GLY A 37 26.12 24.59 6.02
C GLY A 37 25.74 24.27 4.57
N ARG A 38 25.87 25.25 3.67
CA ARG A 38 25.77 25.04 2.21
C ARG A 38 26.73 23.92 1.81
N ARG A 39 26.19 22.71 1.62
CA ARG A 39 26.86 21.61 0.95
C ARG A 39 26.31 21.50 -0.46
N SER A 40 27.24 21.31 -1.40
CA SER A 40 27.03 21.12 -2.83
C SER A 40 25.88 20.17 -3.14
N SER A 41 25.16 20.49 -4.22
CA SER A 41 24.02 19.79 -4.81
C SER A 41 24.34 18.39 -5.37
N LEU A 42 25.00 17.54 -4.59
CA LEU A 42 25.27 16.15 -4.93
C LEU A 42 24.26 15.28 -4.17
N GLU A 43 23.20 14.93 -4.89
CA GLU A 43 22.28 13.81 -4.69
C GLU A 43 22.09 13.32 -3.25
N THR A 44 21.00 13.77 -2.61
CA THR A 44 20.49 13.10 -1.40
C THR A 44 20.31 11.62 -1.72
N PRO A 45 20.96 10.69 -0.99
CA PRO A 45 20.82 9.27 -1.27
C PRO A 45 19.34 8.88 -1.25
N MET A 46 18.90 8.26 -2.34
CA MET A 46 17.51 8.04 -2.72
C MET A 46 16.63 7.34 -1.65
N MET A 47 17.22 6.78 -0.58
CA MET A 47 16.51 6.07 0.50
C MET A 47 16.95 6.53 1.91
N ARG A 48 17.05 7.83 2.15
CA ARG A 48 17.27 8.40 3.49
C ARG A 48 16.10 9.26 3.94
N ALA A 49 16.03 9.50 5.25
CA ALA A 49 15.02 10.38 5.84
C ALA A 49 15.09 11.78 5.22
N SER A 50 13.94 12.29 4.82
CA SER A 50 13.75 13.63 4.25
C SER A 50 12.35 14.13 4.60
N GLU A 51 12.03 15.39 4.28
CA GLU A 51 10.67 15.91 4.46
C GLU A 51 9.62 15.11 3.66
N GLN A 52 10.00 14.61 2.49
CA GLN A 52 9.12 13.81 1.62
C GLN A 52 9.01 12.35 2.05
N SER A 53 9.96 11.84 2.85
CA SER A 53 9.96 10.49 3.41
C SER A 53 10.50 10.53 4.85
N PRO A 54 9.66 10.95 5.82
CA PRO A 54 10.10 11.17 7.20
C PRO A 54 10.68 9.91 7.85
N ARG A 55 11.43 10.07 8.94
CA ARG A 55 11.94 8.91 9.70
C ARG A 55 10.80 8.22 10.45
N MET A 56 10.73 6.89 10.38
CA MET A 56 9.73 6.07 11.10
C MET A 56 10.37 5.33 12.28
N PHE A 57 11.62 4.90 12.15
CA PHE A 57 12.32 4.13 13.19
C PHE A 57 13.58 4.85 13.69
N GLN A 58 13.90 4.66 14.98
CA GLN A 58 15.13 5.20 15.58
C GLN A 58 16.39 4.58 14.95
N SER A 59 16.35 3.30 14.59
CA SER A 59 17.46 2.63 13.90
C SER A 59 17.49 2.99 12.41
N ASP A 60 18.63 3.49 11.92
CA ASP A 60 18.82 3.75 10.48
C ASP A 60 18.65 2.48 9.65
N PHE A 61 19.06 1.32 10.19
CA PHE A 61 18.93 0.03 9.53
C PHE A 61 17.45 -0.33 9.32
N ILE A 62 16.64 -0.29 10.37
CA ILE A 62 15.20 -0.63 10.27
C ILE A 62 14.46 0.40 9.41
N ASP A 63 14.81 1.68 9.53
CA ASP A 63 14.21 2.75 8.73
C ASP A 63 14.52 2.60 7.23
N LEU A 64 15.72 2.11 6.88
CA LEU A 64 16.08 1.79 5.51
C LEU A 64 15.17 0.71 4.92
N PHE A 65 14.94 -0.40 5.65
CA PHE A 65 14.06 -1.49 5.19
C PHE A 65 12.57 -1.12 5.17
N SER A 66 12.18 0.02 5.77
CA SER A 66 10.83 0.57 5.62
C SER A 66 10.60 1.25 4.26
N ARG A 67 11.66 1.53 3.49
CA ARG A 67 11.60 2.21 2.18
C ARG A 67 11.77 1.22 1.05
N THR A 68 10.74 1.08 0.23
CA THR A 68 10.70 0.14 -0.88
C THR A 68 10.51 0.88 -2.20
N PRO A 69 11.51 0.92 -3.09
CA PRO A 69 11.34 1.43 -4.45
C PRO A 69 10.31 0.61 -5.23
N TRP A 70 9.45 1.27 -6.00
CA TRP A 70 8.35 0.61 -6.73
C TRP A 70 8.80 -0.54 -7.65
N TRP A 71 9.98 -0.41 -8.27
CA TRP A 71 10.51 -1.42 -9.20
C TRP A 71 10.91 -2.72 -8.51
N THR A 72 11.00 -2.73 -7.18
CA THR A 72 11.25 -3.95 -6.39
C THR A 72 10.13 -4.97 -6.60
N VAL A 73 8.87 -4.51 -6.72
CA VAL A 73 7.70 -5.37 -6.90
C VAL A 73 7.79 -6.18 -8.21
N PRO A 74 7.87 -5.56 -9.41
CA PRO A 74 7.97 -6.33 -10.65
C PRO A 74 9.27 -7.13 -10.74
N LEU A 75 10.38 -6.62 -10.20
CA LEU A 75 11.65 -7.36 -10.17
C LEU A 75 11.53 -8.68 -9.40
N LEU A 76 10.79 -8.68 -8.29
CA LEU A 76 10.58 -9.88 -7.48
C LEU A 76 9.50 -10.79 -8.07
N TRP A 77 8.36 -10.23 -8.47
CA TRP A 77 7.15 -11.01 -8.70
C TRP A 77 6.89 -11.39 -10.15
N ILE A 78 7.49 -10.72 -11.15
CA ILE A 78 7.43 -11.19 -12.54
C ILE A 78 8.18 -12.53 -12.68
N PRO A 79 9.43 -12.68 -12.22
CA PRO A 79 10.11 -13.98 -12.24
C PRO A 79 9.37 -15.04 -11.42
N GLY A 80 8.84 -14.67 -10.24
CA GLY A 80 8.06 -15.59 -9.39
C GLY A 80 6.82 -16.12 -10.09
N THR A 81 6.04 -15.24 -10.73
CA THR A 81 4.86 -15.61 -11.53
C THR A 81 5.22 -16.60 -12.63
N ILE A 82 6.29 -16.33 -13.39
CA ILE A 82 6.77 -17.21 -14.47
C ILE A 82 7.16 -18.58 -13.90
N ALA A 83 7.90 -18.60 -12.78
CA ALA A 83 8.31 -19.84 -12.13
C ALA A 83 7.11 -20.68 -11.67
N PHE A 84 6.12 -20.07 -11.00
CA PHE A 84 4.92 -20.78 -10.56
C PHE A 84 4.10 -21.34 -11.74
N PHE A 85 3.98 -20.59 -12.84
CA PHE A 85 3.32 -21.08 -14.04
C PHE A 85 4.08 -22.27 -14.65
N ALA A 86 5.41 -22.16 -14.76
CA ALA A 86 6.28 -23.22 -15.28
C ALA A 86 6.23 -24.48 -14.43
N ILE A 87 6.15 -24.36 -13.10
CA ILE A 87 5.95 -25.52 -12.20
C ILE A 87 4.62 -26.22 -12.50
N GLY A 88 3.55 -25.46 -12.75
CA GLY A 88 2.25 -26.01 -13.16
C GLY A 88 2.34 -26.83 -14.45
N LEU A 89 3.02 -26.30 -15.46
CA LEU A 89 3.25 -26.99 -16.73
C LEU A 89 4.10 -28.25 -16.54
N HIS A 90 5.22 -28.13 -15.81
CA HIS A 90 6.12 -29.23 -15.53
C HIS A 90 5.43 -30.37 -14.77
N ARG A 91 4.44 -30.05 -13.93
CA ARG A 91 3.62 -31.03 -13.20
C ARG A 91 2.46 -31.62 -14.01
N GLY A 92 2.28 -31.23 -15.26
CA GLY A 92 1.37 -31.89 -16.19
C GLY A 92 -0.04 -31.28 -16.29
N VAL A 93 -0.28 -30.04 -15.82
CA VAL A 93 -1.61 -29.39 -15.93
C VAL A 93 -2.01 -29.11 -17.39
N GLY A 94 -1.04 -29.06 -18.31
CA GLY A 94 -1.26 -28.69 -19.71
C GLY A 94 -1.40 -27.18 -19.89
N VAL A 95 -1.10 -26.69 -21.10
CA VAL A 95 -1.01 -25.25 -21.38
C VAL A 95 -2.38 -24.56 -21.27
N VAL A 96 -3.40 -25.10 -21.94
CA VAL A 96 -4.74 -24.48 -21.99
C VAL A 96 -5.39 -24.42 -20.59
N PRO A 97 -5.42 -25.51 -19.79
CA PRO A 97 -5.94 -25.43 -18.42
C PRO A 97 -5.11 -24.49 -17.54
N SER A 98 -3.78 -24.43 -17.73
CA SER A 98 -2.93 -23.50 -16.98
C SER A 98 -3.27 -22.04 -17.25
N ILE A 99 -3.56 -21.67 -18.51
CA ILE A 99 -4.01 -20.31 -18.85
C ILE A 99 -5.36 -19.99 -18.17
N GLY A 100 -6.31 -20.93 -18.21
CA GLY A 100 -7.61 -20.73 -17.55
C GLY A 100 -7.48 -20.57 -16.03
N LEU A 101 -6.63 -21.38 -15.39
CA LEU A 101 -6.35 -21.29 -13.95
C LEU A 101 -5.62 -19.98 -13.60
N TRP A 102 -4.68 -19.55 -14.44
CA TRP A 102 -3.98 -18.29 -14.27
C TRP A 102 -4.93 -17.09 -14.36
N LEU A 103 -5.83 -17.05 -15.36
CA LEU A 103 -6.86 -16.00 -15.46
C LEU A 103 -7.78 -16.01 -14.23
N THR A 104 -8.15 -17.19 -13.75
CA THR A 104 -8.94 -17.34 -12.53
C THR A 104 -8.21 -16.77 -11.31
N GLY A 105 -6.92 -17.09 -11.16
CA GLY A 105 -6.06 -16.54 -10.13
C GLY A 105 -5.98 -15.01 -10.15
N TYR A 106 -5.84 -14.43 -11.35
CA TYR A 106 -5.83 -12.97 -11.53
C TYR A 106 -7.14 -12.32 -11.08
N VAL A 107 -8.30 -12.92 -11.41
CA VAL A 107 -9.60 -12.44 -10.94
C VAL A 107 -9.75 -12.59 -9.43
N LEU A 108 -9.29 -13.70 -8.85
CA LEU A 108 -9.28 -13.94 -7.40
C LEU A 108 -8.41 -12.92 -6.66
N TRP A 109 -7.30 -12.49 -7.25
CA TRP A 109 -6.53 -11.37 -6.71
C TRP A 109 -7.38 -10.11 -6.65
N GLY A 110 -8.09 -9.74 -7.73
CA GLY A 110 -8.93 -8.55 -7.72
C GLY A 110 -9.97 -8.55 -6.59
N LEU A 111 -10.57 -9.70 -6.30
CA LEU A 111 -11.47 -9.84 -5.15
C LEU A 111 -10.72 -9.69 -3.82
N THR A 112 -9.54 -10.32 -3.72
CA THR A 112 -8.72 -10.29 -2.51
C THR A 112 -8.21 -8.88 -2.21
N GLU A 113 -7.76 -8.15 -3.23
CA GLU A 113 -7.43 -6.72 -3.16
C GLU A 113 -8.57 -5.94 -2.53
N TYR A 114 -9.79 -6.07 -3.08
CA TYR A 114 -10.95 -5.36 -2.57
C TYR A 114 -11.24 -5.71 -1.10
N VAL A 115 -11.24 -7.00 -0.76
CA VAL A 115 -11.54 -7.47 0.61
C VAL A 115 -10.47 -6.98 1.58
N LEU A 116 -9.18 -7.15 1.26
CA LEU A 116 -8.08 -6.71 2.12
C LEU A 116 -8.08 -5.21 2.31
N HIS A 117 -8.27 -4.45 1.23
CA HIS A 117 -8.29 -3.00 1.32
C HIS A 117 -9.45 -2.52 2.20
N ARG A 118 -10.66 -3.05 1.98
CA ARG A 118 -11.82 -2.68 2.78
C ARG A 118 -11.73 -3.11 4.25
N THR A 119 -11.15 -4.28 4.51
CA THR A 119 -11.14 -4.88 5.85
C THR A 119 -9.79 -4.70 6.50
N ALA A 120 -8.81 -5.55 6.21
CA ALA A 120 -7.51 -5.54 6.89
C ALA A 120 -6.80 -4.17 6.88
N PHE A 121 -6.89 -3.43 5.78
CA PHE A 121 -6.15 -2.17 5.60
C PHE A 121 -6.87 -0.97 6.24
N HIS A 122 -8.21 -0.95 6.26
CA HIS A 122 -9.01 0.13 6.87
C HIS A 122 -9.63 -0.24 8.22
N TRP A 123 -9.27 -1.41 8.77
CA TRP A 123 -9.71 -1.83 10.10
C TRP A 123 -8.77 -1.31 11.18
N VAL A 124 -9.34 -0.60 12.15
CA VAL A 124 -8.67 -0.20 13.39
C VAL A 124 -9.30 -1.01 14.53
N PRO A 125 -8.61 -2.04 15.06
CA PRO A 125 -9.12 -2.80 16.20
C PRO A 125 -9.26 -1.92 17.45
N ASP A 126 -10.33 -2.09 18.22
CA ASP A 126 -10.54 -1.41 19.51
C ASP A 126 -9.65 -2.04 20.61
N THR A 127 -8.35 -1.81 20.48
CA THR A 127 -7.30 -2.36 21.36
C THR A 127 -6.17 -1.35 21.50
N SER A 128 -5.34 -1.49 22.54
CA SER A 128 -4.19 -0.60 22.79
C SER A 128 -3.14 -0.58 21.68
N TRP A 129 -3.14 -1.58 20.79
CA TRP A 129 -2.21 -1.69 19.66
C TRP A 129 -2.88 -1.40 18.30
N GLY A 130 -4.19 -1.17 18.25
CA GLY A 130 -4.97 -1.08 17.02
C GLY A 130 -4.52 0.04 16.07
N GLU A 131 -4.28 1.24 16.60
CA GLU A 131 -3.77 2.37 15.82
C GLU A 131 -2.40 2.08 15.19
N ARG A 132 -1.52 1.39 15.94
CA ARG A 132 -0.19 1.01 15.45
C ARG A 132 -0.29 -0.02 14.34
N TYR A 133 -1.15 -1.02 14.50
CA TYR A 133 -1.44 -2.00 13.44
C TYR A 133 -1.89 -1.28 12.17
N HIS A 134 -2.93 -0.44 12.27
CA HIS A 134 -3.46 0.29 11.12
C HIS A 134 -2.38 1.15 10.46
N PHE A 135 -1.58 1.89 11.25
CA PHE A 135 -0.49 2.70 10.74
C PHE A 135 0.48 1.89 9.87
N PHE A 136 0.96 0.74 10.34
CA PHE A 136 1.93 -0.05 9.58
C PHE A 136 1.32 -0.76 8.36
N VAL A 137 0.05 -1.15 8.43
CA VAL A 137 -0.62 -1.87 7.34
C VAL A 137 -1.04 -0.93 6.21
N HIS A 138 -1.57 0.25 6.53
CA HIS A 138 -2.07 1.17 5.50
C HIS A 138 -2.05 2.64 5.88
N GLY A 139 -2.18 2.98 7.17
CA GLY A 139 -2.24 4.36 7.64
C GLY A 139 -1.01 5.20 7.28
N VAL A 140 0.18 4.60 7.23
CA VAL A 140 1.42 5.26 6.76
C VAL A 140 1.26 5.78 5.33
N HIS A 141 0.60 5.01 4.47
CA HIS A 141 0.37 5.38 3.08
C HIS A 141 -0.64 6.53 2.98
N HIS A 142 -1.74 6.49 3.75
CA HIS A 142 -2.70 7.60 3.79
C HIS A 142 -2.08 8.89 4.35
N GLN A 143 -1.23 8.77 5.36
CA GLN A 143 -0.57 9.92 5.99
C GLN A 143 0.50 10.55 5.08
N TRP A 144 1.28 9.72 4.37
CA TRP A 144 2.37 10.16 3.50
C TRP A 144 2.20 9.65 2.07
N HIS A 145 1.02 9.88 1.48
CA HIS A 145 0.68 9.35 0.15
C HIS A 145 1.58 9.89 -0.99
N TRP A 146 2.36 10.95 -0.74
CA TRP A 146 3.38 11.48 -1.64
C TRP A 146 4.75 10.78 -1.51
N ASP A 147 4.99 10.01 -0.45
CA ASP A 147 6.24 9.27 -0.24
C ASP A 147 6.33 8.09 -1.21
N LYS A 148 7.26 8.21 -2.17
CA LYS A 148 7.50 7.22 -3.22
C LYS A 148 8.03 5.88 -2.69
N TYR A 149 8.49 5.79 -1.44
CA TYR A 149 9.09 4.58 -0.88
C TYR A 149 8.21 3.87 0.14
N ARG A 150 7.08 4.46 0.55
CA ARG A 150 6.17 3.90 1.57
C ARG A 150 4.75 3.74 1.02
N LEU A 151 4.68 3.25 -0.20
CA LEU A 151 3.44 3.01 -0.92
C LEU A 151 3.29 1.52 -1.25
N VAL A 152 4.27 0.95 -1.95
CA VAL A 152 4.26 -0.47 -2.30
C VAL A 152 4.58 -1.33 -1.09
N MET A 153 4.07 -2.57 -1.09
CA MET A 153 4.30 -3.50 0.02
C MET A 153 5.80 -3.82 0.14
N PRO A 154 6.41 -3.72 1.35
CA PRO A 154 7.79 -4.11 1.54
C PRO A 154 8.05 -5.60 1.20
N PRO A 155 9.22 -5.98 0.67
CA PRO A 155 9.52 -7.36 0.29
C PRO A 155 9.35 -8.38 1.43
N ALA A 156 9.74 -8.02 2.65
CA ALA A 156 9.59 -8.90 3.81
C ALA A 156 8.11 -9.26 4.08
N VAL A 157 7.22 -8.28 3.95
CA VAL A 157 5.78 -8.48 4.16
C VAL A 157 5.18 -9.26 3.00
N SER A 158 5.48 -8.88 1.75
CA SER A 158 4.94 -9.56 0.56
C SER A 158 5.42 -11.00 0.44
N LEU A 159 6.68 -11.31 0.79
CA LEU A 159 7.20 -12.70 0.84
C LEU A 159 6.50 -13.52 1.93
N THR A 160 6.26 -12.94 3.11
CA THR A 160 5.53 -13.61 4.18
C THR A 160 4.10 -13.94 3.75
N LEU A 161 3.39 -12.96 3.17
CA LEU A 161 2.05 -13.16 2.63
C LEU A 161 2.03 -14.19 1.49
N CYS A 162 3.05 -14.20 0.62
CA CYS A 162 3.19 -15.20 -0.43
C CYS A 162 3.21 -16.62 0.14
N VAL A 163 4.00 -16.88 1.19
CA VAL A 163 4.03 -18.20 1.85
C VAL A 163 2.67 -18.57 2.44
N VAL A 164 2.01 -17.63 3.12
CA VAL A 164 0.67 -17.85 3.70
C VAL A 164 -0.35 -18.18 2.61
N PHE A 165 -0.45 -17.35 1.57
CA PHE A 165 -1.39 -17.58 0.48
C PHE A 165 -1.05 -18.84 -0.33
N MET A 166 0.23 -19.17 -0.52
CA MET A 166 0.62 -20.43 -1.16
C MET A 166 0.14 -21.64 -0.34
N ALA A 167 0.24 -21.60 0.99
CA ALA A 167 -0.30 -22.66 1.85
C ALA A 167 -1.82 -22.75 1.76
N LEU A 168 -2.53 -21.61 1.75
CA LEU A 168 -3.99 -21.56 1.56
C LEU A 168 -4.40 -22.13 0.20
N PHE A 169 -3.70 -21.76 -0.87
CA PHE A 169 -3.98 -22.24 -2.22
C PHE A 169 -3.70 -23.74 -2.35
N ARG A 170 -2.62 -24.23 -1.73
CA ARG A 170 -2.33 -25.66 -1.65
C ARG A 170 -3.46 -26.42 -0.95
N ALA A 171 -3.95 -25.89 0.16
CA ALA A 171 -5.03 -26.51 0.93
C ALA A 171 -6.36 -26.50 0.16
N ALA A 172 -6.68 -25.39 -0.53
CA ALA A 172 -7.95 -25.22 -1.23
C ALA A 172 -8.01 -25.93 -2.60
N PHE A 173 -6.92 -25.92 -3.36
CA PHE A 173 -6.89 -26.37 -4.77
C PHE A 173 -5.98 -27.58 -5.02
N GLY A 174 -5.33 -28.08 -3.97
CA GLY A 174 -4.44 -29.23 -4.03
C GLY A 174 -3.06 -28.93 -4.64
N PRO A 175 -2.15 -29.91 -4.62
CA PRO A 175 -0.73 -29.72 -4.95
C PRO A 175 -0.43 -29.48 -6.43
N LEU A 176 -1.39 -29.72 -7.31
CA LEU A 176 -1.24 -29.65 -8.77
C LEU A 176 -1.82 -28.34 -9.32
N LEU A 177 -3.12 -28.11 -9.13
CA LEU A 177 -3.83 -26.96 -9.73
C LEU A 177 -3.44 -25.63 -9.08
N MET A 178 -2.92 -25.65 -7.85
CA MET A 178 -2.53 -24.43 -7.16
C MET A 178 -1.47 -23.63 -7.93
N TRP A 179 -0.57 -24.26 -8.69
CA TRP A 179 0.60 -23.59 -9.27
C TRP A 179 0.25 -22.54 -10.33
N PRO A 180 -0.48 -22.88 -11.42
CA PRO A 180 -0.90 -21.88 -12.39
C PRO A 180 -1.93 -20.89 -11.83
N LEU A 181 -2.77 -21.33 -10.90
CA LEU A 181 -3.76 -20.46 -10.22
C LEU A 181 -3.04 -19.42 -9.33
N PHE A 182 -2.09 -19.86 -8.51
CA PHE A 182 -1.28 -18.99 -7.66
C PHE A 182 -0.38 -18.07 -8.48
N SER A 183 0.16 -18.54 -9.62
CA SER A 183 0.87 -17.69 -10.58
C SER A 183 0.01 -16.49 -11.01
N GLY A 184 -1.23 -16.73 -11.43
CA GLY A 184 -2.15 -15.66 -11.81
C GLY A 184 -2.50 -14.71 -10.67
N PHE A 185 -2.66 -15.26 -9.47
CA PHE A 185 -2.93 -14.47 -8.26
C PHE A 185 -1.76 -13.53 -7.91
N VAL A 186 -0.53 -14.05 -7.91
CA VAL A 186 0.69 -13.26 -7.66
C VAL A 186 0.92 -12.23 -8.77
N PHE A 187 0.61 -12.56 -10.01
CA PHE A 187 0.63 -11.58 -11.11
C PHE A 187 -0.37 -10.44 -10.86
N GLY A 188 -1.59 -10.77 -10.44
CA GLY A 188 -2.60 -9.78 -10.04
C GLY A 188 -2.07 -8.82 -8.96
N TYR A 189 -1.43 -9.37 -7.93
CA TYR A 189 -0.77 -8.56 -6.89
C TYR A 189 0.31 -7.64 -7.45
N CYS A 190 1.19 -8.15 -8.32
CA CYS A 190 2.21 -7.34 -8.97
C CYS A 190 1.61 -6.18 -9.77
N VAL A 191 0.53 -6.45 -10.52
CA VAL A 191 -0.21 -5.42 -11.27
C VAL A 191 -0.81 -4.40 -10.33
N TYR A 192 -1.45 -4.83 -9.25
CA TYR A 192 -2.03 -3.96 -8.23
C TYR A 192 -1.02 -2.97 -7.66
N ASP A 193 0.12 -3.44 -7.15
CA ASP A 193 1.09 -2.55 -6.49
C ASP A 193 1.70 -1.57 -7.50
N CYS A 194 1.95 -2.02 -8.74
CA CYS A 194 2.42 -1.16 -9.82
C CYS A 194 1.38 -0.11 -10.21
N MET A 195 0.12 -0.49 -10.35
CA MET A 195 -0.98 0.41 -10.69
C MET A 195 -1.22 1.43 -9.58
N HIS A 196 -1.19 0.98 -8.32
CA HIS A 196 -1.33 1.82 -7.15
C HIS A 196 -0.23 2.89 -7.11
N TYR A 197 1.03 2.48 -7.30
CA TYR A 197 2.15 3.42 -7.38
C TYR A 197 1.99 4.40 -8.55
N ALA A 198 1.63 3.90 -9.74
CA ALA A 198 1.43 4.74 -10.91
C ALA A 198 0.31 5.76 -10.72
N GLN A 199 -0.76 5.42 -9.98
CA GLN A 199 -1.86 6.35 -9.70
C GLN A 199 -1.38 7.55 -8.89
N HIS A 200 -0.48 7.35 -7.92
CA HIS A 200 0.08 8.46 -7.14
C HIS A 200 1.15 9.24 -7.90
N HIS A 201 2.05 8.56 -8.63
CA HIS A 201 3.31 9.19 -9.08
C HIS A 201 3.50 9.29 -10.59
N SER A 202 2.59 8.77 -11.41
CA SER A 202 2.66 8.89 -12.87
C SER A 202 1.77 10.00 -13.44
N ARG A 203 2.08 10.39 -14.69
CA ARG A 203 1.30 11.34 -15.50
C ARG A 203 0.59 10.67 -16.68
N ILE A 204 0.22 9.39 -16.55
CA ILE A 204 -0.50 8.64 -17.59
C ILE A 204 -1.86 9.31 -17.87
N ARG A 205 -2.16 9.58 -19.14
CA ARG A 205 -3.35 10.34 -19.59
C ARG A 205 -4.44 9.50 -20.26
N TRP A 206 -4.34 8.17 -20.20
CA TRP A 206 -5.37 7.30 -20.74
C TRP A 206 -6.68 7.47 -19.97
N LYS A 207 -7.80 7.63 -20.68
CA LYS A 207 -9.10 7.97 -20.08
C LYS A 207 -9.50 7.02 -18.95
N TRP A 208 -9.32 5.70 -19.15
CA TRP A 208 -9.62 4.70 -18.14
C TRP A 208 -8.74 4.82 -16.90
N PHE A 209 -7.45 5.12 -17.08
CA PHE A 209 -6.49 5.27 -16.00
C PHE A 209 -6.74 6.54 -15.20
N VAL A 210 -7.05 7.65 -15.88
CA VAL A 210 -7.41 8.91 -15.23
C VAL A 210 -8.67 8.73 -14.39
N LYS A 211 -9.68 8.00 -14.88
CA LYS A 211 -10.89 7.69 -14.11
C LYS A 211 -10.57 6.86 -12.87
N LEU A 212 -9.74 5.82 -13.01
CA LEU A 212 -9.33 4.96 -11.90
C LEU A 212 -8.47 5.71 -10.87
N LYS A 213 -7.54 6.56 -11.33
CA LYS A 213 -6.77 7.46 -10.48
C LYS A 213 -7.67 8.43 -9.73
N ALA A 214 -8.65 9.06 -10.39
CA ALA A 214 -9.58 9.96 -9.72
C ALA A 214 -10.42 9.23 -8.65
N HIS A 215 -10.84 8.00 -8.93
CA HIS A 215 -11.49 7.12 -7.96
C HIS A 215 -10.61 6.90 -6.73
N HIS A 216 -9.35 6.48 -6.92
CA HIS A 216 -8.42 6.24 -5.82
C HIS A 216 -8.02 7.50 -5.05
N MET A 217 -7.71 8.62 -5.74
CA MET A 217 -7.36 9.88 -5.06
C MET A 217 -8.53 10.41 -4.22
N SER A 218 -9.77 10.21 -4.67
CA SER A 218 -10.93 10.62 -3.89
C SER A 218 -11.09 9.84 -2.59
N HIS A 219 -10.67 8.57 -2.56
CA HIS A 219 -10.62 7.77 -1.35
C HIS A 219 -9.61 8.34 -0.34
N HIS A 220 -8.44 8.80 -0.83
CA HIS A 220 -7.42 9.45 0.00
C HIS A 220 -7.84 10.83 0.55
N HIS A 221 -8.48 11.66 -0.27
CA HIS A 221 -8.60 13.10 0.03
C HIS A 221 -10.01 13.56 0.41
N ASN A 222 -11.03 12.76 0.17
CA ASN A 222 -12.41 13.15 0.44
C ASN A 222 -13.00 12.32 1.58
N LYS A 223 -13.30 12.98 2.71
CA LYS A 223 -13.93 12.36 3.88
C LYS A 223 -15.23 11.63 3.54
N LYS A 224 -15.97 12.05 2.51
CA LYS A 224 -17.20 11.39 2.05
C LYS A 224 -16.93 9.99 1.48
N TYR A 225 -15.70 9.72 1.01
CA TYR A 225 -15.30 8.48 0.36
C TYR A 225 -14.23 7.69 1.15
N GLN A 226 -13.92 8.07 2.40
CA GLN A 226 -12.89 7.40 3.20
C GLN A 226 -13.21 5.90 3.42
N ASP A 227 -14.49 5.56 3.57
CA ASP A 227 -15.00 4.19 3.76
C ASP A 227 -15.64 3.62 2.48
N LEU A 228 -15.22 4.11 1.32
CA LEU A 228 -15.70 3.73 -0.01
C LEU A 228 -14.52 3.63 -0.98
N ARG A 229 -14.80 3.17 -2.21
CA ARG A 229 -13.85 3.22 -3.33
C ARG A 229 -12.56 2.45 -3.06
N PHE A 230 -12.71 1.21 -2.57
CA PHE A 230 -11.59 0.34 -2.17
C PHE A 230 -10.88 -0.34 -3.35
N GLY A 231 -11.49 -0.36 -4.54
CA GLY A 231 -10.86 -0.91 -5.74
C GLY A 231 -9.75 -0.01 -6.27
N VAL A 232 -8.51 -0.49 -6.27
CA VAL A 232 -7.34 0.26 -6.74
C VAL A 232 -7.02 -0.12 -8.18
N SER A 233 -6.95 -1.41 -8.51
CA SER A 233 -6.69 -1.91 -9.86
C SER A 233 -7.92 -1.83 -10.76
N THR A 234 -9.11 -1.95 -10.16
CA THR A 234 -10.39 -1.89 -10.86
C THR A 234 -11.51 -1.45 -9.93
N MET A 235 -12.47 -0.68 -10.46
CA MET A 235 -13.70 -0.30 -9.77
C MET A 235 -14.77 -1.41 -9.78
N PHE A 236 -14.48 -2.58 -10.36
CA PHE A 236 -15.48 -3.64 -10.54
C PHE A 236 -16.09 -4.09 -9.20
N TRP A 237 -15.25 -4.41 -8.21
CA TRP A 237 -15.72 -4.91 -6.92
C TRP A 237 -16.45 -3.84 -6.09
N ASP A 238 -16.07 -2.57 -6.22
CA ASP A 238 -16.85 -1.48 -5.63
C ASP A 238 -18.28 -1.42 -6.18
N ARG A 239 -18.49 -1.73 -7.47
CA ARG A 239 -19.84 -1.83 -8.04
C ARG A 239 -20.59 -3.03 -7.50
N VAL A 240 -19.94 -4.19 -7.46
CA VAL A 240 -20.53 -5.44 -6.97
C VAL A 240 -21.00 -5.31 -5.52
N PHE A 241 -20.17 -4.69 -4.66
CA PHE A 241 -20.44 -4.57 -3.22
C PHE A 241 -21.05 -3.22 -2.80
N GLY A 242 -21.37 -2.35 -3.75
CA GLY A 242 -22.06 -1.08 -3.49
C GLY A 242 -21.23 -0.07 -2.70
N THR A 243 -19.92 0.03 -2.97
CA THR A 243 -18.99 0.98 -2.34
C THR A 243 -18.48 2.05 -3.31
N MET A 244 -19.21 2.33 -4.40
CA MET A 244 -18.86 3.39 -5.36
C MET A 244 -19.20 4.81 -4.87
N GLU A 245 -20.38 4.95 -4.28
CA GLU A 245 -20.96 6.22 -3.86
C GLU A 245 -21.57 6.07 -2.45
N PRO A 246 -21.62 7.17 -1.68
CA PRO A 246 -22.39 7.24 -0.45
C PRO A 246 -23.84 6.93 -0.74
N ARG A 247 -24.45 6.12 0.12
CA ARG A 247 -25.89 5.88 0.05
C ARG A 247 -26.60 7.22 0.25
N GLU A 248 -27.44 7.59 -0.70
CA GLU A 248 -28.40 8.67 -0.51
C GLU A 248 -29.27 8.28 0.70
N ARG A 249 -29.30 9.14 1.71
CA ARG A 249 -30.17 9.01 2.87
C ARG A 249 -31.43 9.82 2.62
#